data_AF-A0A8J5XGG3-F1
#
_entry.id   AF-A0A8J5XGG3-F1
#
_cell.length_a   1.000
_cell.length_b   1.000
_cell.length_c   1.000
_cell.angle_alpha   90.00
_cell.angle_beta   90.00
_cell.angle_gamma   90.00
#
_symmetry.space_group_name_H-M   'P 1'
#
loop_
_entity.id
_entity.type
_entity.pdbx_description
1 polymer ?
#
loop_
_entity_poly.entity_id
_entity_poly.type
_entity_poly.pdbx_seq_one_letter_code
_entity_poly.pdbx_strand_id
1 'polypeptide(L)'
;MDRAVSLGIAAAAAAALVRRHVARAAMVRVGNAADFQAAGAGLEYAVIPFGARWRADDVLVVRRVADGRLWAICNTCPHAGYPLHEGDIEDLSGTCADAAPLDAPIVSCPAHAYVFDMARGTCLSGGSAARCPPAPAYGAQMRGGELFLTREPLTGGGVGTAVLNAEQSNAVVLEMVRVALDKKYGRGGRGLKWPLAQCGAR
;
A
#
# COMPACT_ATOMS: atom_id res chain seq x y z
N MET A 1 23.45 16.39 -9.17
CA MET A 1 22.86 16.41 -7.82
C MET A 1 21.40 16.91 -7.79
N ASP A 2 20.69 17.08 -8.92
CA ASP A 2 19.35 17.73 -8.93
C ASP A 2 18.11 16.83 -9.04
N ARG A 3 18.25 15.54 -9.36
CA ARG A 3 17.08 14.64 -9.53
C ARG A 3 16.47 14.15 -8.22
N ALA A 4 17.29 13.90 -7.19
CA ALA A 4 16.81 13.40 -5.89
C ALA A 4 16.00 14.47 -5.13
N VAL A 5 16.43 15.74 -5.20
CA VAL A 5 15.72 16.88 -4.58
C VAL A 5 14.35 17.10 -5.23
N SER A 6 14.29 16.97 -6.55
CA SER A 6 13.04 17.14 -7.33
C SER A 6 11.99 16.07 -7.01
N LEU A 7 12.40 14.81 -6.78
CA LEU A 7 11.50 13.71 -6.40
C LEU A 7 10.95 13.85 -4.97
N GLY A 8 11.79 14.31 -4.02
CA GLY A 8 11.35 14.55 -2.64
C GLY A 8 10.29 15.66 -2.53
N ILE A 9 10.42 16.72 -3.32
CA ILE A 9 9.44 17.82 -3.37
C ILE A 9 8.09 17.33 -3.94
N ALA A 10 8.12 16.49 -4.98
CA ALA A 10 6.90 15.95 -5.60
C ALA A 10 6.12 15.01 -4.66
N ALA A 11 6.80 14.13 -3.92
CA ALA A 11 6.18 13.23 -2.95
C ALA A 11 5.56 14.01 -1.77
N ALA A 12 6.27 15.02 -1.25
CA ALA A 12 5.76 15.88 -0.19
C ALA A 12 4.53 16.70 -0.66
N ALA A 13 4.53 17.16 -1.91
CA ALA A 13 3.40 17.86 -2.52
C ALA A 13 2.19 16.95 -2.72
N ALA A 14 2.39 15.71 -3.20
CA ALA A 14 1.32 14.71 -3.34
C ALA A 14 0.72 14.36 -1.96
N ALA A 15 1.56 14.11 -0.95
CA ALA A 15 1.11 13.89 0.42
C ALA A 15 0.38 15.11 1.01
N ALA A 16 0.81 16.34 0.69
CA ALA A 16 0.13 17.57 1.11
C ALA A 16 -1.21 17.76 0.40
N LEU A 17 -1.31 17.43 -0.89
CA LEU A 17 -2.53 17.50 -1.68
C LEU A 17 -3.57 16.51 -1.17
N VAL A 18 -3.16 15.26 -0.92
CA VAL A 18 -4.01 14.23 -0.29
C VAL A 18 -4.48 14.73 1.08
N ARG A 19 -3.59 15.24 1.94
CA ARG A 19 -3.97 15.80 3.25
C ARG A 19 -5.01 16.93 3.14
N ARG A 20 -4.86 17.84 2.17
CA ARG A 20 -5.83 18.92 1.94
C ARG A 20 -7.17 18.40 1.44
N HIS A 21 -7.17 17.39 0.56
CA HIS A 21 -8.39 16.77 0.06
C HIS A 21 -9.12 16.03 1.18
N VAL A 22 -8.41 15.24 1.99
CA VAL A 22 -8.94 14.57 3.18
C VAL A 22 -9.50 15.57 4.19
N ALA A 23 -8.84 16.71 4.40
CA ALA A 23 -9.32 17.75 5.30
C ALA A 23 -10.61 18.44 4.84
N ARG A 24 -10.92 18.41 3.53
CA ARG A 24 -12.12 19.02 2.94
C ARG A 24 -13.24 18.01 2.65
N ALA A 25 -12.90 16.75 2.43
CA ALA A 25 -13.87 15.71 2.15
C ALA A 25 -14.73 15.39 3.39
N ALA A 26 -16.01 15.12 3.17
CA ALA A 26 -16.89 14.64 4.23
C ALA A 26 -16.41 13.25 4.67
N MET A 27 -15.78 13.19 5.84
CA MET A 27 -15.34 11.93 6.45
C MET A 27 -16.44 11.32 7.30
N VAL A 28 -16.54 10.00 7.31
CA VAL A 28 -17.50 9.23 8.11
C VAL A 28 -16.75 8.37 9.11
N ARG A 29 -17.25 8.32 10.34
CA ARG A 29 -16.79 7.39 11.37
C ARG A 29 -17.17 5.97 10.97
N VAL A 30 -16.18 5.08 10.83
CA VAL A 30 -16.38 3.70 10.36
C VAL A 30 -15.90 2.63 11.33
N GLY A 31 -15.07 2.97 12.32
CA GLY A 31 -14.54 2.01 13.28
C GLY A 31 -13.71 2.68 14.37
N ASN A 32 -12.92 1.91 15.10
CA ASN A 32 -12.05 2.33 16.19
C ASN A 32 -10.66 1.68 16.07
N ALA A 33 -9.66 2.25 16.75
CA ALA A 33 -8.30 1.71 16.82
C ALA A 33 -8.26 0.26 17.34
N ALA A 34 -9.21 -0.13 18.19
CA ALA A 34 -9.32 -1.49 18.71
C ALA A 34 -9.70 -2.54 17.65
N ASP A 35 -10.20 -2.12 16.48
CA ASP A 35 -10.60 -3.01 15.39
C ASP A 35 -9.38 -3.49 14.56
N PHE A 36 -8.20 -2.90 14.79
CA PHE A 36 -6.98 -3.23 14.07
C PHE A 36 -6.36 -4.54 14.55
N GLN A 37 -5.90 -5.34 13.59
CA GLN A 37 -5.24 -6.62 13.79
C GLN A 37 -3.80 -6.54 13.29
N ALA A 38 -2.90 -7.35 13.85
CA ALA A 38 -1.51 -7.34 13.43
C ALA A 38 -1.36 -7.88 11.98
N ALA A 39 -0.62 -7.14 11.15
CA ALA A 39 -0.23 -7.57 9.80
C ALA A 39 1.24 -8.07 9.75
N GLY A 40 2.08 -7.58 10.67
CA GLY A 40 3.51 -7.86 10.73
C GLY A 40 4.37 -6.62 10.45
N ALA A 41 5.67 -6.69 10.76
CA ALA A 41 6.64 -5.61 10.50
C ALA A 41 6.24 -4.20 11.02
N GLY A 42 5.48 -4.13 12.12
CA GLY A 42 4.98 -2.85 12.65
C GLY A 42 3.80 -2.25 11.90
N LEU A 43 3.13 -3.07 11.08
CA LEU A 43 1.85 -2.76 10.45
C LEU A 43 0.69 -3.49 11.16
N GLU A 44 -0.44 -2.81 11.18
CA GLU A 44 -1.74 -3.35 11.57
C GLU A 44 -2.75 -3.09 10.44
N TYR A 45 -3.84 -3.85 10.40
CA TYR A 45 -4.91 -3.64 9.43
C TYR A 45 -6.30 -3.83 10.02
N ALA A 46 -7.30 -3.22 9.40
CA ALA A 46 -8.71 -3.43 9.69
C ALA A 46 -9.50 -3.54 8.37
N VAL A 47 -10.57 -4.34 8.38
CA VAL A 47 -11.52 -4.42 7.25
C VAL A 47 -12.81 -3.71 7.66
N ILE A 48 -13.20 -2.72 6.85
CA ILE A 48 -14.43 -1.96 7.04
C ILE A 48 -15.46 -2.51 6.06
N PRO A 49 -16.46 -3.28 6.52
CA PRO A 49 -17.43 -3.90 5.63
C PRO A 49 -18.38 -2.87 5.02
N PHE A 50 -18.91 -3.18 3.83
CA PHE A 50 -20.06 -2.49 3.26
C PHE A 50 -21.25 -2.49 4.24
N GLY A 51 -21.94 -1.35 4.38
CA GLY A 51 -23.11 -1.31 5.26
C GLY A 51 -23.68 0.09 5.54
N ALA A 52 -24.49 0.20 6.59
CA ALA A 52 -25.32 1.38 6.87
C ALA A 52 -24.53 2.72 6.96
N ARG A 53 -23.23 2.66 7.24
CA ARG A 53 -22.34 3.83 7.37
C ARG A 53 -21.33 3.96 6.21
N TRP A 54 -21.27 2.98 5.31
CA TRP A 54 -20.27 2.87 4.24
C TRP A 54 -20.91 2.31 2.97
N ARG A 55 -20.91 3.09 1.88
CA ARG A 55 -21.65 2.75 0.65
C ARG A 55 -20.78 2.21 -0.49
N ALA A 56 -19.48 2.05 -0.26
CA ALA A 56 -18.58 1.41 -1.22
C ALA A 56 -18.28 -0.03 -0.79
N ASP A 57 -17.62 -0.79 -1.65
CA ASP A 57 -17.10 -2.12 -1.31
C ASP A 57 -16.32 -2.10 0.01
N ASP A 58 -16.13 -3.28 0.60
CA ASP A 58 -15.29 -3.46 1.80
C ASP A 58 -13.96 -2.72 1.62
N VAL A 59 -13.48 -2.04 2.68
CA VAL A 59 -12.22 -1.28 2.64
C VAL A 59 -11.20 -1.92 3.55
N LEU A 60 -10.02 -2.18 3.00
CA LEU A 60 -8.84 -2.54 3.75
C LEU A 60 -8.14 -1.25 4.19
N VAL A 61 -8.00 -1.08 5.50
CA VAL A 61 -7.25 0.02 6.12
C VAL A 61 -5.98 -0.54 6.73
N VAL A 62 -4.82 0.00 6.37
CA VAL A 62 -3.53 -0.35 6.96
C VAL A 62 -3.01 0.83 7.77
N ARG A 63 -2.47 0.53 8.95
CA ARG A 63 -1.86 1.48 9.88
C ARG A 63 -0.42 1.09 10.13
N ARG A 64 0.50 2.05 10.04
CA ARG A 64 1.85 1.90 10.55
C ARG A 64 1.87 2.30 12.02
N VAL A 65 2.30 1.38 12.88
CA VAL A 65 2.28 1.57 14.34
C VAL A 65 3.25 2.67 14.78
N ALA A 66 4.43 2.74 14.15
CA ALA A 66 5.51 3.64 14.55
C ALA A 66 5.15 5.14 14.44
N ASP A 67 4.41 5.54 13.41
CA ASP A 67 4.04 6.94 13.15
C ASP A 67 2.53 7.18 13.10
N GLY A 68 1.72 6.14 13.23
CA GLY A 68 0.26 6.19 13.17
C GLY A 68 -0.31 6.51 11.78
N ARG A 69 0.51 6.47 10.72
CA ARG A 69 0.07 6.77 9.37
C ARG A 69 -0.91 5.71 8.88
N LEU A 70 -1.94 6.16 8.17
CA LEU A 70 -3.02 5.33 7.64
C LEU A 70 -3.05 5.36 6.11
N TRP A 71 -3.45 4.22 5.55
CA TRP A 71 -3.76 4.03 4.14
C TRP A 71 -5.02 3.20 4.02
N ALA A 72 -5.84 3.45 3.00
CA ALA A 72 -7.09 2.73 2.81
C ALA A 72 -7.35 2.52 1.33
N ILE A 73 -7.65 1.27 0.94
CA ILE A 73 -8.06 0.90 -0.42
C ILE A 73 -9.24 -0.06 -0.38
N CYS A 74 -9.94 -0.21 -1.50
CA CYS A 74 -10.92 -1.27 -1.67
C CYS A 74 -10.26 -2.63 -1.37
N ASN A 75 -10.91 -3.41 -0.51
CA ASN A 75 -10.51 -4.76 -0.12
C ASN A 75 -10.77 -5.76 -1.24
N THR A 76 -11.58 -5.43 -2.25
CA THR A 76 -11.87 -6.31 -3.38
C THR A 76 -10.81 -6.12 -4.46
N CYS A 77 -10.08 -7.19 -4.77
CA CYS A 77 -9.06 -7.19 -5.82
C CYS A 77 -9.71 -6.88 -7.19
N PRO A 78 -9.31 -5.80 -7.89
CA PRO A 78 -9.94 -5.44 -9.16
C PRO A 78 -9.68 -6.42 -10.31
N HIS A 79 -8.74 -7.36 -10.16
CA HIS A 79 -8.48 -8.41 -11.15
C HIS A 79 -9.60 -9.47 -11.17
N ALA A 80 -9.99 -9.97 -10.00
CA ALA A 80 -10.85 -11.16 -9.91
C ALA A 80 -11.76 -11.21 -8.67
N GLY A 81 -11.88 -10.13 -7.91
CA GLY A 81 -12.81 -10.01 -6.79
C GLY A 81 -12.35 -10.61 -5.45
N TYR A 82 -11.12 -11.12 -5.35
CA TYR A 82 -10.61 -11.73 -4.11
C TYR A 82 -10.35 -10.68 -3.00
N PRO A 83 -10.57 -11.03 -1.73
CA PRO A 83 -10.28 -10.15 -0.59
C PRO A 83 -8.77 -9.92 -0.44
N LEU A 84 -8.32 -8.67 -0.50
CA LEU A 84 -6.92 -8.29 -0.41
C LEU A 84 -6.36 -8.45 1.01
N HIS A 85 -7.17 -8.26 2.05
CA HIS A 85 -6.75 -8.44 3.44
C HIS A 85 -6.32 -9.88 3.79
N GLU A 86 -6.69 -10.87 2.96
CA GLU A 86 -6.24 -12.26 3.13
C GLU A 86 -4.86 -12.52 2.51
N GLY A 87 -4.31 -11.57 1.76
CA GLY A 87 -2.96 -11.65 1.22
C GLY A 87 -1.89 -11.07 2.13
N ASP A 88 -0.65 -11.03 1.64
CA ASP A 88 0.47 -10.50 2.41
C ASP A 88 0.47 -8.97 2.37
N ILE A 89 0.55 -8.36 3.55
CA ILE A 89 0.72 -6.91 3.73
C ILE A 89 2.15 -6.66 4.19
N GLU A 90 2.92 -5.91 3.41
CA GLU A 90 4.34 -5.68 3.65
C GLU A 90 4.72 -4.21 3.59
N ASP A 91 5.62 -3.80 4.48
CA ASP A 91 6.24 -2.49 4.41
C ASP A 91 7.52 -2.54 3.57
N LEU A 92 7.39 -2.28 2.27
CA LEU A 92 8.53 -2.11 1.36
C LEU A 92 8.86 -0.63 1.09
N SER A 93 8.35 0.27 1.93
CA SER A 93 8.62 1.70 1.74
C SER A 93 10.10 2.01 1.93
N GLY A 94 10.69 2.68 0.93
CA GLY A 94 12.11 3.02 0.93
C GLY A 94 13.13 1.88 0.72
N THR A 95 12.70 0.62 0.52
CA THR A 95 13.64 -0.53 0.48
C THR A 95 13.91 -1.12 -0.90
N CYS A 96 13.20 -0.71 -1.95
CA CYS A 96 13.44 -1.21 -3.30
C CYS A 96 14.38 -0.23 -4.05
N ALA A 97 15.70 -0.36 -3.90
CA ALA A 97 16.64 0.58 -4.55
C ALA A 97 16.59 0.50 -6.10
N ASP A 98 16.21 -0.66 -6.64
CA ASP A 98 16.04 -0.88 -8.09
C ASP A 98 14.60 -0.61 -8.58
N ALA A 99 13.63 -0.44 -7.66
CA ALA A 99 12.30 0.06 -7.99
C ALA A 99 12.20 1.56 -7.67
N ALA A 100 11.18 2.24 -8.21
CA ALA A 100 10.87 3.57 -7.69
C ALA A 100 10.55 3.45 -6.18
N PRO A 101 11.07 4.33 -5.31
CA PRO A 101 10.80 4.26 -3.89
C PRO A 101 9.29 4.27 -3.63
N LEU A 102 8.83 3.30 -2.86
CA LEU A 102 7.42 3.22 -2.45
C LEU A 102 7.21 4.11 -1.23
N ASP A 103 6.12 4.87 -1.22
CA ASP A 103 5.77 5.82 -0.15
C ASP A 103 4.84 5.21 0.92
N ALA A 104 4.44 3.95 0.73
CA ALA A 104 3.43 3.25 1.50
C ALA A 104 3.68 1.74 1.50
N PRO A 105 3.05 1.01 2.44
CA PRO A 105 2.96 -0.44 2.37
C PRO A 105 2.32 -0.93 1.08
N ILE A 106 2.54 -2.20 0.80
CA ILE A 106 1.89 -2.92 -0.29
C ILE A 106 1.04 -4.06 0.24
N VAL A 107 0.07 -4.49 -0.56
CA VAL A 107 -0.70 -5.71 -0.33
C VAL A 107 -0.69 -6.58 -1.57
N SER A 108 -0.50 -7.89 -1.41
CA SER A 108 -0.64 -8.86 -2.51
C SER A 108 -2.04 -9.47 -2.53
N CYS A 109 -2.58 -9.73 -3.72
CA CYS A 109 -3.78 -10.54 -3.87
C CYS A 109 -3.43 -12.02 -3.55
N PRO A 110 -4.17 -12.68 -2.65
CA PRO A 110 -3.86 -14.06 -2.24
C PRO A 110 -3.99 -15.08 -3.38
N ALA A 111 -4.83 -14.80 -4.39
CA ALA A 111 -5.11 -15.74 -5.46
C ALA A 111 -4.12 -15.66 -6.64
N HIS A 112 -3.61 -14.47 -6.95
CA HIS A 112 -2.89 -14.21 -8.22
C HIS A 112 -1.61 -13.39 -8.06
N ALA A 113 -1.24 -13.04 -6.83
CA ALA A 113 -0.05 -12.25 -6.52
C ALA A 113 0.05 -10.89 -7.24
N TYR A 114 -1.08 -10.30 -7.64
CA TYR A 114 -1.11 -8.88 -8.01
C TYR A 114 -0.80 -8.04 -6.77
N VAL A 115 0.18 -7.15 -6.88
CA VAL A 115 0.67 -6.31 -5.78
C VAL A 115 0.09 -4.91 -5.94
N PHE A 116 -0.40 -4.32 -4.86
CA PHE A 116 -1.05 -3.00 -4.86
C PHE A 116 -0.33 -2.05 -3.90
N ASP A 117 -0.07 -0.82 -4.36
CA ASP A 117 0.38 0.30 -3.51
C ASP A 117 -0.80 0.80 -2.65
N MET A 118 -0.68 0.73 -1.33
CA MET A 118 -1.75 1.16 -0.42
C MET A 118 -2.00 2.68 -0.46
N ALA A 119 -1.07 3.51 -0.94
CA ALA A 119 -1.30 4.95 -1.05
C ALA A 119 -2.28 5.34 -2.15
N ARG A 120 -2.31 4.55 -3.24
CA ARG A 120 -3.01 4.93 -4.47
C ARG A 120 -3.92 3.83 -5.01
N GLY A 121 -3.79 2.61 -4.47
CA GLY A 121 -4.41 1.39 -4.98
C GLY A 121 -3.86 0.94 -6.33
N THR A 122 -2.78 1.56 -6.82
CA THR A 122 -2.17 1.20 -8.11
C THR A 122 -1.67 -0.24 -8.08
N CYS A 123 -2.08 -1.03 -9.07
CA CYS A 123 -1.51 -2.34 -9.31
C CYS A 123 -0.06 -2.20 -9.81
N LEU A 124 0.89 -2.70 -9.03
CA LEU A 124 2.32 -2.70 -9.29
C LEU A 124 2.76 -3.90 -10.12
N SER A 125 1.95 -4.96 -10.21
CA SER A 125 2.25 -6.16 -11.02
C SER A 125 1.84 -5.99 -12.48
N GLY A 126 2.70 -6.40 -13.42
CA GLY A 126 2.29 -6.71 -14.80
C GLY A 126 2.22 -5.54 -15.78
N GLY A 127 2.71 -4.35 -15.42
CA GLY A 127 3.02 -3.24 -16.34
C GLY A 127 1.86 -2.60 -17.13
N SER A 128 0.64 -3.17 -17.12
CA SER A 128 -0.53 -2.60 -17.79
C SER A 128 -1.76 -2.56 -16.88
N ALA A 129 -2.28 -1.36 -16.65
CA ALA A 129 -3.57 -1.15 -15.97
C ALA A 129 -4.75 -1.87 -16.67
N ALA A 130 -4.58 -2.28 -17.93
CA ALA A 130 -5.59 -3.01 -18.69
C ALA A 130 -5.89 -4.41 -18.12
N ARG A 131 -4.92 -5.08 -17.48
CA ARG A 131 -5.14 -6.42 -16.90
C ARG A 131 -5.64 -6.37 -15.46
N CYS A 132 -5.23 -5.35 -14.72
CA CYS A 132 -5.60 -5.15 -13.34
C CYS A 132 -5.72 -3.64 -13.10
N PRO A 133 -6.94 -3.08 -13.10
CA PRO A 133 -7.13 -1.67 -12.81
C PRO A 133 -6.76 -1.36 -11.36
N PRO A 134 -6.49 -0.09 -11.02
CA PRO A 134 -6.21 0.30 -9.64
C PRO A 134 -7.41 0.01 -8.73
N ALA A 135 -7.12 -0.39 -7.49
CA ALA A 135 -8.12 -0.44 -6.43
C ALA A 135 -8.49 1.00 -6.02
N PRO A 136 -9.77 1.33 -5.82
CA PRO A 136 -10.15 2.63 -5.26
C PRO A 136 -9.44 2.90 -3.93
N ALA A 137 -8.78 4.06 -3.80
CA ALA A 137 -8.13 4.50 -2.57
C ALA A 137 -8.99 5.52 -1.82
N TYR A 138 -8.96 5.50 -0.49
CA TYR A 138 -9.77 6.35 0.38
C TYR A 138 -8.87 7.16 1.33
N GLY A 139 -9.32 8.35 1.68
CA GLY A 139 -8.69 9.12 2.74
C GLY A 139 -9.00 8.51 4.10
N ALA A 140 -7.98 8.29 4.93
CA ALA A 140 -8.14 7.70 6.26
C ALA A 140 -7.53 8.59 7.35
N GLN A 141 -8.20 8.66 8.50
CA GLN A 141 -7.71 9.43 9.66
C GLN A 141 -8.16 8.81 10.99
N MET A 142 -7.28 8.83 11.99
CA MET A 142 -7.63 8.60 13.39
C MET A 142 -7.95 9.92 14.11
N ARG A 143 -9.03 9.95 14.90
CA ARG A 143 -9.37 11.08 15.79
C ARG A 143 -9.84 10.53 17.14
N GLY A 144 -9.08 10.75 18.20
CA GLY A 144 -9.47 10.29 19.54
C GLY A 144 -9.77 8.78 19.63
N GLY A 145 -8.98 7.95 18.92
CA GLY A 145 -9.20 6.50 18.87
C GLY A 145 -10.25 6.04 17.85
N GLU A 146 -10.98 6.95 17.22
CA GLU A 146 -12.00 6.63 16.21
C GLU A 146 -11.41 6.72 14.80
N LEU A 147 -11.77 5.76 13.94
CA LEU A 147 -11.35 5.68 12.54
C LEU A 147 -12.38 6.36 11.64
N PHE A 148 -11.89 7.25 10.78
CA PHE A 148 -12.68 7.98 9.80
C PHE A 148 -12.17 7.73 8.38
N LEU A 149 -13.09 7.57 7.43
CA LEU A 149 -12.81 7.43 6.00
C LEU A 149 -13.55 8.48 5.17
N THR A 150 -13.00 8.89 4.03
CA THR A 150 -13.74 9.68 3.03
C THR A 150 -14.83 8.83 2.37
N ARG A 151 -16.04 9.39 2.14
CA ARG A 151 -17.13 8.63 1.48
C ARG A 151 -16.83 8.22 0.06
N GLU A 152 -16.18 9.12 -0.66
CA GLU A 152 -15.79 8.90 -2.04
C GLU A 152 -14.32 8.48 -2.08
N PRO A 153 -13.94 7.65 -3.07
CA PRO A 153 -12.54 7.43 -3.38
C PRO A 153 -11.84 8.75 -3.67
N LEU A 154 -10.56 8.83 -3.32
CA LEU A 154 -9.72 9.97 -3.64
C LEU A 154 -9.67 10.13 -5.16
N THR A 155 -10.34 11.17 -5.67
CA THR A 155 -10.29 11.52 -7.08
C THR A 155 -8.90 11.99 -7.46
N GLY A 156 -8.36 11.44 -8.55
CA GLY A 156 -6.99 11.73 -8.99
C GLY A 156 -6.01 10.60 -8.70
N GLY A 157 -6.36 9.36 -9.06
CA GLY A 157 -5.43 8.25 -9.24
C GLY A 157 -4.36 8.50 -10.33
N GLY A 158 -3.86 9.73 -10.44
CA GLY A 158 -3.11 10.28 -11.54
C GLY A 158 -2.71 11.74 -11.28
N VAL A 159 -1.90 11.97 -10.24
CA VAL A 159 -0.87 13.02 -10.31
C VAL A 159 0.45 12.33 -9.97
N GLY A 160 1.05 11.70 -10.98
CA GLY A 160 2.35 11.05 -10.89
C GLY A 160 2.33 9.61 -10.39
N THR A 161 1.50 8.72 -10.96
CA THR A 161 1.79 7.28 -10.87
C THR A 161 3.15 7.06 -11.49
N ALA A 162 4.14 6.67 -10.69
CA ALA A 162 5.24 5.91 -11.24
C ALA A 162 4.62 4.59 -11.72
N VAL A 163 4.16 4.58 -12.98
CA VAL A 163 3.88 3.32 -13.67
C VAL A 163 5.21 2.60 -13.69
N LEU A 164 5.34 1.59 -12.83
CA LEU A 164 6.53 0.79 -12.80
C LEU A 164 6.68 0.13 -14.17
N ASN A 165 7.86 0.24 -14.74
CA ASN A 165 8.18 -0.57 -15.91
C ASN A 165 8.24 -2.06 -15.48
N ALA A 166 8.33 -2.98 -16.46
CA ALA A 166 8.33 -4.41 -16.16
C ALA A 166 9.47 -4.83 -15.22
N GLU A 167 10.65 -4.21 -15.32
CA GLU A 167 11.80 -4.50 -14.47
C GLU A 167 11.56 -4.09 -13.01
N GLN A 168 11.05 -2.88 -12.80
CA GLN A 168 10.69 -2.36 -11.48
C GLN A 168 9.53 -3.15 -10.85
N SER A 169 8.54 -3.54 -11.65
CA SER A 169 7.43 -4.41 -11.24
C SER A 169 7.97 -5.76 -10.74
N ASN A 170 8.87 -6.38 -11.52
CA ASN A 170 9.50 -7.64 -11.14
C ASN A 170 10.35 -7.52 -9.87
N ALA A 171 11.07 -6.42 -9.70
CA ALA A 171 11.87 -6.17 -8.50
C ALA A 171 11.01 -6.13 -7.23
N VAL A 172 9.85 -5.47 -7.27
CA VAL A 172 8.89 -5.45 -6.14
C VAL A 172 8.37 -6.86 -5.84
N VAL A 173 8.00 -7.62 -6.87
CA VAL A 173 7.50 -9.00 -6.70
C VAL A 173 8.58 -9.92 -6.11
N LEU A 174 9.81 -9.84 -6.60
CA LEU A 174 10.93 -10.63 -6.07
C LEU A 174 11.26 -10.26 -4.63
N GLU A 175 11.12 -8.99 -4.26
CA GLU A 175 11.31 -8.54 -2.89
C GLU A 175 10.22 -9.09 -1.95
N MET A 176 8.96 -9.16 -2.39
CA MET A 176 7.91 -9.86 -1.64
C MET A 176 8.25 -11.33 -1.42
N VAL A 177 8.72 -12.02 -2.46
CA VAL A 177 9.17 -13.42 -2.34
C VAL A 177 10.30 -13.53 -1.31
N ARG A 178 11.28 -12.61 -1.35
CA ARG A 178 12.38 -12.56 -0.38
C ARG A 178 11.86 -12.41 1.05
N VAL A 179 10.93 -11.48 1.30
CA VAL A 179 10.33 -11.25 2.63
C VAL A 179 9.55 -12.49 3.09
N ALA A 180 8.76 -13.11 2.22
CA ALA A 180 8.03 -14.34 2.54
C ALA A 180 8.98 -15.50 2.90
N LEU A 181 10.09 -15.65 2.16
CA LEU A 181 11.13 -16.63 2.47
C LEU A 181 11.83 -16.34 3.81
N ASP A 182 12.15 -15.08 4.08
CA ASP A 182 12.73 -14.66 5.37
C ASP A 182 11.79 -14.96 6.55
N LYS A 183 10.48 -14.73 6.37
CA LYS A 183 9.46 -15.08 7.39
C LYS A 183 9.38 -16.59 7.61
N LYS A 184 9.40 -17.37 6.53
CA LYS A 184 9.25 -18.83 6.58
C LYS A 184 10.48 -19.55 7.12
N TYR A 185 11.68 -19.11 6.75
CA TYR A 185 12.93 -19.82 7.03
C TYR A 185 13.86 -19.07 8.00
N GLY A 186 13.46 -17.88 8.46
CA GLY A 186 14.27 -16.98 9.27
C GLY A 186 15.28 -16.19 8.43
N ARG A 187 15.64 -14.98 8.89
CA ARG A 187 16.76 -14.22 8.30
C ARG A 187 18.04 -15.04 8.39
N GLY A 188 18.54 -15.48 7.25
CA GLY A 188 19.73 -16.34 7.20
C GLY A 188 19.45 -17.82 7.46
N GLY A 189 18.31 -18.34 7.00
CA GLY A 189 18.06 -19.78 6.91
C GLY A 189 19.34 -20.51 6.52
N ARG A 190 19.83 -21.35 7.45
CA ARG A 190 21.21 -21.86 7.61
C ARG A 190 21.87 -22.48 6.37
N GLY A 191 22.10 -21.70 5.31
CA GLY A 191 22.80 -22.17 4.11
C GLY A 191 22.45 -21.45 2.80
N LEU A 192 21.34 -20.72 2.69
CA LEU A 192 21.02 -19.98 1.48
C LEU A 192 21.63 -18.57 1.54
N LYS A 193 22.90 -18.47 1.16
CA LYS A 193 23.48 -17.19 0.75
C LYS A 193 22.82 -16.82 -0.57
N TRP A 194 21.74 -16.04 -0.52
CA TRP A 194 21.30 -15.33 -1.72
C TRP A 194 22.47 -14.43 -2.15
N PRO A 195 22.87 -14.40 -3.42
CA PRO A 195 23.79 -13.38 -3.88
C PRO A 195 23.10 -12.04 -3.59
N LEU A 196 23.60 -11.34 -2.57
CA LEU A 196 23.31 -9.95 -2.34
C LEU A 196 23.84 -9.23 -3.58
N ALA A 197 23.03 -9.13 -4.63
CA ALA A 197 23.07 -7.94 -5.45
C ALA A 197 22.78 -6.83 -4.45
N GLN A 198 23.85 -6.16 -4.02
CA GLN A 198 23.75 -4.95 -3.23
C GLN A 198 22.95 -3.98 -4.09
N CYS A 199 21.64 -3.94 -3.85
CA CYS A 199 20.72 -2.92 -4.34
C CYS A 199 21.36 -1.59 -3.88
N GLY A 200 21.92 -0.87 -4.85
CA GLY A 200 23.13 -0.07 -4.65
C GLY A 200 22.97 1.08 -3.66
N ALA A 201 23.97 1.23 -2.79
CA ALA A 201 24.33 2.54 -2.28
C ALA A 201 24.85 3.39 -3.45
N ARG A 202 24.02 4.29 -3.97
CA ARG A 202 24.44 5.40 -4.83
C ARG A 202 23.83 6.69 -4.33
#